data_AF-A0A2D4QZ60-F1
#
_entry.id   AF-A0A2D4QZ60-F1
#
_cell.length_a   1.000
_cell.length_b   1.000
_cell.length_c   1.000
_cell.angle_alpha   90.00
_cell.angle_beta   90.00
_cell.angle_gamma   90.00
#
_symmetry.space_group_name_H-M   'P 1'
#
loop_
_entity.id
_entity.type
_entity.pdbx_description
1 polymer ?
#
loop_
_entity_poly.entity_id
_entity_poly.type
_entity_poly.pdbx_seq_one_letter_code
_entity_poly.pdbx_strand_id
1 'polypeptide(L)' 'SLTAGKLKSLGLKEGIIITKINNEAVRSVDQLASKLNESNSGILLEIMSESGKRDYVGFGL' A
#
# COMPACT_ATOMS: atom_id res chain seq x y z
N SER A 1 -14.18 -5.98 -1.98
CA SER A 1 -14.65 -4.58 -1.90
C SER A 1 -13.75 -3.83 -0.94
N LEU A 2 -13.29 -2.63 -1.31
CA LEU A 2 -12.54 -1.76 -0.39
C LEU A 2 -13.51 -1.10 0.62
N THR A 3 -13.54 -1.60 1.84
CA THR A 3 -14.37 -1.04 2.93
C THR A 3 -13.75 0.23 3.49
N ALA A 4 -14.48 0.94 4.38
CA ALA A 4 -13.89 2.05 5.12
C ALA A 4 -12.64 1.58 5.88
N GLY A 5 -11.53 2.29 5.72
CA GLY A 5 -10.23 1.92 6.27
C GLY A 5 -9.11 2.85 5.81
N LYS A 6 -7.92 2.70 6.40
CA LYS A 6 -6.80 3.64 6.23
C LYS A 6 -6.35 3.75 4.77
N LEU A 7 -6.35 2.66 4.01
CA LEU A 7 -6.02 2.66 2.58
C LEU A 7 -6.98 3.52 1.75
N LYS A 8 -8.28 3.46 2.04
CA LYS A 8 -9.29 4.30 1.38
C LYS A 8 -9.14 5.77 1.75
N SER A 9 -8.81 6.08 3.01
CA SER A 9 -8.55 7.47 3.43
C SER A 9 -7.28 8.07 2.81
N LEU A 10 -6.34 7.23 2.39
CA LEU A 10 -5.15 7.65 1.63
C LEU A 10 -5.45 7.92 0.14
N GLY A 11 -6.71 7.81 -0.28
CA GLY A 11 -7.12 8.04 -1.66
C GLY A 11 -6.84 6.87 -2.59
N LEU A 12 -6.45 5.71 -2.07
CA LEU A 12 -6.33 4.49 -2.87
C LEU A 12 -7.72 4.02 -3.32
N LYS A 13 -7.81 3.67 -4.60
CA LYS A 13 -9.03 3.23 -5.27
C LYS A 13 -8.87 1.79 -5.74
N GLU A 14 -9.99 1.12 -5.95
CA GLU A 14 -10.00 -0.19 -6.60
C GLU A 14 -9.31 -0.10 -7.98
N GLY A 15 -8.60 -1.15 -8.38
CA GLY A 15 -7.76 -1.19 -9.59
C GLY A 15 -6.29 -0.77 -9.37
N ILE A 16 -5.94 -0.17 -8.22
CA ILE A 16 -4.53 0.10 -7.88
C ILE A 16 -3.85 -1.16 -7.34
N ILE A 17 -2.62 -1.42 -7.79
CA ILE A 17 -1.78 -2.54 -7.37
C ILE A 17 -0.70 -2.03 -6.43
N ILE A 18 -0.59 -2.60 -5.23
CA ILE A 18 0.52 -2.31 -4.31
C ILE A 18 1.67 -3.26 -4.66
N THR A 19 2.85 -2.70 -4.95
CA THR A 19 4.03 -3.48 -5.39
C THR A 19 5.13 -3.52 -4.34
N LYS A 20 5.24 -2.50 -3.49
CA LYS A 20 6.22 -2.44 -2.40
C LYS A 20 5.72 -1.71 -1.17
N ILE A 21 6.34 -2.02 -0.04
CA ILE A 21 6.26 -1.28 1.21
C ILE A 21 7.68 -1.06 1.74
N ASN A 22 8.04 0.18 2.06
CA ASN A 22 9.37 0.55 2.57
C ASN A 22 10.53 -0.04 1.75
N ASN A 23 10.44 0.06 0.42
CA ASN A 23 11.38 -0.51 -0.56
C ASN A 23 11.45 -2.04 -0.63
N GLU A 24 10.60 -2.75 0.09
CA GLU A 24 10.51 -4.21 0.03
C GLU A 24 9.33 -4.67 -0.84
N ALA A 25 9.59 -5.65 -1.72
CA ALA A 25 8.56 -6.20 -2.61
C ALA A 25 7.48 -6.94 -1.83
N VAL A 26 6.23 -6.65 -2.18
CA VAL A 26 5.04 -7.31 -1.62
C VAL A 26 4.38 -8.13 -2.71
N ARG A 27 4.11 -9.41 -2.43
CA ARG A 27 3.52 -10.36 -3.39
C ARG A 27 2.21 -10.97 -2.92
N SER A 28 1.82 -10.77 -1.67
CA SER A 28 0.55 -11.25 -1.13
C SER A 28 -0.06 -10.25 -0.15
N VAL A 29 -1.38 -10.38 0.05
CA VAL A 29 -2.13 -9.59 1.03
C VAL A 29 -1.63 -9.85 2.46
N ASP A 30 -1.34 -11.11 2.79
CA ASP A 30 -0.83 -11.47 4.12
C ASP A 30 0.53 -10.82 4.39
N GLN A 31 1.44 -10.82 3.40
CA GLN A 31 2.73 -10.15 3.51
C GLN A 31 2.56 -8.64 3.71
N LEU A 32 1.62 -8.02 3.00
CA LEU A 32 1.29 -6.61 3.19
C LEU A 32 0.80 -6.35 4.62
N ALA A 33 -0.15 -7.16 5.09
CA ALA A 33 -0.75 -7.01 6.41
C ALA A 33 0.29 -7.17 7.52
N SER A 34 1.14 -8.19 7.46
CA SER A 34 2.24 -8.39 8.42
C SER A 34 3.17 -7.19 8.47
N LYS A 35 3.62 -6.69 7.31
CA LYS A 35 4.55 -5.54 7.24
C LYS A 35 3.95 -4.24 7.75
N LEU A 36 2.65 -4.03 7.52
CA LEU A 36 1.93 -2.89 8.07
C LEU A 36 1.81 -2.98 9.60
N ASN A 37 1.61 -4.18 10.15
CA ASN A 37 1.51 -4.40 11.60
C ASN A 37 2.86 -4.33 12.32
N GLU A 38 3.95 -4.71 11.66
CA GLU A 38 5.32 -4.67 12.22
C GLU A 38 5.91 -3.25 12.24
N SER A 39 5.40 -2.35 11.40
CA SER A 39 5.97 -1.02 11.24
C SER A 39 5.55 -0.07 12.37
N ASN A 40 6.52 0.36 13.17
CA ASN A 40 6.36 1.39 14.22
C ASN A 40 6.69 2.81 13.72
N SER A 41 6.85 3.00 12.41
CA SER A 41 7.28 4.25 11.78
C SER A 41 6.44 4.59 10.54
N GLY A 42 6.85 5.64 9.81
CA GLY A 42 6.22 6.00 8.53
C GLY A 42 6.29 4.88 7.51
N ILE A 43 5.18 4.64 6.83
CA ILE A 43 5.03 3.70 5.72
C ILE A 43 5.16 4.44 4.40
N LEU A 44 5.93 3.88 3.47
CA LEU A 44 5.95 4.25 2.06
C LEU A 44 5.45 3.09 1.21
N LEU A 45 4.33 3.28 0.51
CA LEU A 45 3.83 2.33 -0.47
C LEU A 45 4.27 2.74 -1.88
N GLU A 46 4.78 1.78 -2.65
CA GLU A 46 4.84 1.88 -4.11
C GLU A 46 3.54 1.30 -4.66
N ILE A 47 2.83 2.10 -5.44
CA ILE A 47 1.59 1.71 -6.09
C ILE A 47 1.72 1.80 -7.60
N MET A 48 0.95 1.00 -8.31
CA MET A 48 0.92 0.95 -9.77
C MET A 48 -0.53 1.00 -10.24
N SER A 49 -0.83 1.87 -11.20
CA SER A 49 -2.11 1.90 -11.90
C SER A 49 -2.22 0.74 -12.89
N GLU A 50 -3.43 0.47 -13.38
CA GLU A 50 -3.67 -0.51 -14.45
C GLU A 50 -2.87 -0.19 -15.73
N SER A 51 -2.57 1.09 -15.98
CA SER A 51 -1.72 1.53 -17.10
C SER A 51 -0.21 1.27 -16.89
N GLY A 52 0.18 0.75 -15.73
CA GLY A 52 1.59 0.51 -15.36
C GLY A 52 2.32 1.73 -14.82
N LYS A 53 1.66 2.89 -14.70
CA LYS A 53 2.25 4.08 -14.08
C LYS A 53 2.45 3.81 -12.58
N ARG A 54 3.65 4.08 -12.08
CA ARG A 54 3.98 3.96 -10.65
C ARG A 54 3.88 5.32 -9.96
N ASP A 55 3.35 5.30 -8.74
CA ASP A 55 3.31 6.44 -7.82
C ASP A 55 3.66 5.94 -6.40
N TYR A 56 3.87 6.88 -5.48
CA TYR A 56 4.22 6.57 -4.09
C TYR A 56 3.29 7.27 -3.12
N VAL A 57 2.89 6.56 -2.06
CA VAL A 57 2.02 7.09 -1.00
C VAL A 57 2.69 6.88 0.35
N GLY A 58 3.02 7.97 1.02
CA GLY A 58 3.62 7.97 2.35
C GLY A 58 2.60 8.30 3.43
N PHE A 59 2.61 7.59 4.56
CA PHE A 59 1.75 7.90 5.71
C PHE A 59 2.32 7.39 7.03
N GLY A 60 1.96 8.07 8.12
CA GLY A 60 2.26 7.63 9.49
C GLY A 60 1.21 6.63 10.00
N LEU A 61 1.66 5.67 10.81
CA LEU A 61 0.77 4.75 11.53
C LEU A 61 0.19 5.37 12.79
#